data_AF-K1SIC3-F1
#
_entry.id   AF-K1SIC3-F1
#
_cell.length_a   1.000
_cell.length_b   1.000
_cell.length_c   1.000
_cell.angle_alpha   90.00
_cell.angle_beta   90.00
_cell.angle_gamma   90.00
#
_symmetry.space_group_name_H-M   'P 1'
#
loop_
_entity.id
_entity.type
_entity.pdbx_description
1 polymer ?
#
loop_
_entity_poly.entity_id
_entity_poly.type
_entity_poly.pdbx_seq_one_letter_code
_entity_poly.pdbx_strand_id
1 'polypeptide(L)' 'MLKFCSLFSGSTGNCLFVESENSKILIDAGGSAKKITSAL' A
#
# COMPACT_ATOMS: atom_id res chain seq x y z
N MET A 1 -12.61 -5.16 12.04
CA MET A 1 -12.44 -6.04 10.84
C MET A 1 -11.17 -5.63 10.08
N LEU A 2 -10.28 -6.56 9.72
CA LEU A 2 -9.05 -6.24 8.98
C LEU A 2 -9.39 -5.91 7.52
N LYS A 3 -8.95 -4.76 7.02
CA LYS A 3 -9.01 -4.38 5.60
C LYS A 3 -7.63 -4.45 4.99
N PHE A 4 -7.55 -5.03 3.80
CA PHE A 4 -6.31 -5.23 3.08
C PHE A 4 -6.54 -4.99 1.58
N CYS A 5 -5.69 -4.18 0.96
CA CYS A 5 -5.66 -4.04 -0.50
C CYS A 5 -4.25 -3.79 -1.04
N SER A 6 -4.04 -4.16 -2.30
CA SER A 6 -2.86 -3.79 -3.06
C SER A 6 -3.10 -2.45 -3.75
N LEU A 7 -2.28 -1.45 -3.44
CA LEU A 7 -2.30 -0.15 -4.12
C LEU A 7 -1.53 -0.19 -5.45
N PHE A 8 -0.44 -0.96 -5.48
CA PHE A 8 0.35 -1.21 -6.70
C PHE A 8 1.01 -2.58 -6.62
N SER A 9 1.02 -3.30 -7.73
CA SER A 9 1.81 -4.52 -7.88
C SER A 9 2.38 -4.61 -9.29
N GLY A 10 3.70 -4.80 -9.38
CA GLY A 10 4.41 -4.95 -10.65
C GLY A 10 5.84 -5.43 -10.46
N SER A 11 6.53 -5.73 -11.57
CA SER A 11 7.92 -6.22 -11.55
C SER A 11 8.92 -5.24 -10.92
N THR A 12 8.55 -3.96 -10.81
CA THR A 12 9.40 -2.89 -10.27
C THR A 12 9.09 -2.54 -8.80
N GLY A 13 8.12 -3.21 -8.17
CA GLY A 13 7.78 -2.98 -6.77
C GLY A 13 6.33 -3.29 -6.42
N ASN A 14 6.05 -3.31 -5.12
CA ASN A 14 4.69 -3.52 -4.62
C ASN A 14 4.38 -2.49 -3.52
N CYS A 15 3.11 -2.14 -3.38
CA CYS A 15 2.63 -1.33 -2.28
C CYS A 15 1.29 -1.87 -1.76
N LEU A 16 1.25 -2.18 -0.46
CA LEU A 16 0.10 -2.77 0.21
C LEU A 16 -0.41 -1.82 1.29
N PHE A 17 -1.73 -1.74 1.42
CA PHE A 17 -2.41 -1.02 2.48
C PHE A 17 -3.12 -1.99 3.41
N VAL A 18 -2.84 -1.87 4.70
CA VAL A 18 -3.44 -2.67 5.77
C VAL A 18 -4.06 -1.74 6.80
N GLU A 19 -5.35 -1.90 7.03
CA GLU A 19 -6.11 -1.11 8.00
C GLU A 19 -6.78 -2.05 9.02
N SER A 20 -6.58 -1.71 10.29
CA SER A 20 -7.37 -2.20 11.42
C SER A 20 -8.18 -1.05 12.02
N GLU A 21 -8.97 -1.31 13.05
CA GLU A 21 -9.68 -0.26 13.77
C GLU A 21 -8.74 0.79 14.38
N ASN A 22 -7.55 0.39 14.81
CA ASN A 22 -6.65 1.24 15.60
C ASN A 22 -5.41 1.68 14.82
N SER A 23 -5.17 1.13 13.63
CA SER A 23 -3.92 1.34 12.91
C SER A 23 -4.09 1.28 11.41
N LYS A 24 -3.34 2.14 10.71
CA LYS A 24 -3.17 2.13 9.26
C LYS A 24 -1.70 1.95 8.95
N ILE A 25 -1.38 0.93 8.18
CA ILE A 25 -0.01 0.58 7.80
C ILE A 25 0.07 0.57 6.29
N LEU A 26 1.10 1.23 5.78
CA LEU A 26 1.49 1.24 4.38
C LEU A 26 2.81 0.47 4.26
N ILE A 27 2.81 -0.58 3.44
CA ILE A 27 3.99 -1.40 3.16
C ILE A 27 4.43 -1.09 1.74
N ASP A 28 5.48 -0.30 1.60
CA ASP A 28 6.10 0.00 0.31
C ASP A 28 7.36 -0.85 0.12
N ALA A 29 7.36 -1.67 -0.93
CA ALA A 29 8.45 -2.54 -1.33
C ALA A 29 8.92 -2.20 -2.74
N GLY A 30 9.43 -0.98 -2.92
CA GLY A 30 10.09 -0.53 -4.15
C GLY A 30 9.27 0.40 -5.05
N GLY A 31 8.09 0.85 -4.62
CA GLY A 31 7.36 1.92 -5.28
C GLY A 31 7.98 3.29 -5.03
N SER A 32 7.82 4.24 -5.96
CA SER A 32 8.08 5.64 -5.62
C SER A 32 6.88 6.19 -4.86
N ALA A 33 7.13 7.05 -3.86
CA ALA A 33 6.07 7.71 -3.11
C ALA A 33 5.05 8.41 -4.01
N LYS A 34 5.49 8.98 -5.14
CA LYS A 34 4.62 9.62 -6.15
C LYS A 34 3.59 8.66 -6.73
N LYS A 35 3.96 7.41 -7.04
CA LYS A 35 3.01 6.39 -7.52
C LYS A 35 2.01 6.00 -6.43
N ILE A 36 2.50 5.87 -5.19
CA ILE A 36 1.67 5.44 -4.05
C ILE A 36 0.62 6.49 -3.73
N THR A 37 0.99 7.78 -3.71
CA THR A 37 0.04 8.88 -3.46
C THR A 37 -1.05 9.01 -4.52
N SER A 38 -0.84 8.51 -5.74
CA SER A 38 -1.90 8.51 -6.77
C SER A 38 -2.88 7.34 -6.65
N ALA A 39 -2.54 6.32 -5.85
CA ALA A 39 -3.35 5.11 -5.66
C ALA A 39 -4.11 5.10 -4.32
N LEU A 40 -3.71 5.95 -3.36
CA LEU A 40 -4.42 6.25 -2.11
C LEU A 40 -5.62 7.17 -2.36
#